data_AF-A0A838VHT8-F1
#
_entry.id   AF-A0A838VHT8-F1
#
_cell.length_a   1.000
_cell.length_b   1.000
_cell.length_c   1.000
_cell.angle_alpha   90.00
_cell.angle_beta   90.00
_cell.angle_gamma   90.00
#
_symmetry.space_group_name_H-M   'P 1'
#
loop_
_entity.id
_entity.type
_entity.pdbx_description
1 polymer ?
#
loop_
_entity_poly.entity_id
_entity_poly.type
_entity_poly.pdbx_seq_one_letter_code
_entity_poly.pdbx_strand_id
1 'polypeptide(L)'
;GNIFGLEKDLSLLSKKNIDHFEQTIVNLICDRIGASFTQLVKIRFENIEGKDVCAVDVRKSAKRAFMKGKEKLEFYVRAGNTSKSLEVPDIYDYM
;
A
#
# COMPACT_ATOMS: atom_id res chain seq x y z
N GLY A 1 22.04 -4.77 -6.68
CA GLY A 1 21.01 -5.20 -5.72
C GLY A 1 20.26 -6.35 -6.34
N ASN A 2 19.88 -7.38 -5.57
CA ASN A 2 19.12 -8.51 -6.10
C ASN A 2 17.64 -8.16 -6.17
N ILE A 3 17.04 -8.32 -7.36
CA ILE A 3 15.60 -8.17 -7.55
C ILE A 3 14.92 -9.42 -7.02
N PHE A 4 14.12 -9.27 -5.98
CA PHE A 4 13.17 -10.29 -5.53
C PHE A 4 11.89 -10.09 -6.34
N GLY A 5 11.58 -11.03 -7.24
CA GLY A 5 10.35 -11.00 -8.01
C GLY A 5 9.12 -11.36 -7.16
N LEU A 6 7.94 -11.05 -7.66
CA LEU A 6 6.64 -11.37 -7.08
C LEU A 6 6.35 -12.87 -7.03
N GLU A 7 7.23 -13.74 -7.55
CA GLU A 7 6.98 -15.18 -7.61
C GLU A 7 6.60 -15.77 -6.25
N LYS A 8 7.25 -15.33 -5.15
CA LYS A 8 6.92 -15.78 -3.79
C LYS A 8 5.56 -15.27 -3.31
N ASP A 9 5.26 -14.00 -3.56
CA ASP A 9 3.98 -13.38 -3.19
C ASP A 9 2.81 -13.96 -3.99
N LEU A 10 2.99 -14.17 -5.29
CA LEU A 10 2.04 -14.85 -6.18
C LEU A 10 1.84 -16.32 -5.79
N SER A 11 2.86 -16.97 -5.20
CA SER A 11 2.74 -18.34 -4.69
C SER A 11 1.86 -18.43 -3.44
N LEU A 12 1.73 -17.35 -2.67
CA LEU A 12 0.85 -17.27 -1.51
C LEU A 12 -0.61 -16.98 -1.89
N LEU A 13 -0.85 -16.50 -3.12
CA LEU A 13 -2.18 -16.27 -3.65
C LEU A 13 -2.76 -17.58 -4.22
N SER A 14 -4.03 -17.85 -3.91
CA SER A 14 -4.73 -19.04 -4.40
C SER A 14 -4.82 -19.12 -5.93
N LYS A 15 -4.67 -17.99 -6.62
CA LYS A 15 -4.52 -17.90 -8.08
C LYS A 15 -3.25 -17.12 -8.38
N LYS A 16 -2.32 -17.74 -9.11
CA LYS A 16 -1.08 -17.12 -9.63
C LYS A 16 -1.38 -16.12 -10.76
N ASN A 17 -2.33 -15.22 -10.57
CA ASN A 17 -2.70 -14.22 -11.56
C ASN A 17 -2.41 -12.81 -11.04
N ILE A 18 -1.71 -12.03 -11.85
CA ILE A 18 -1.36 -10.63 -11.60
C ILE A 18 -2.61 -9.80 -11.33
N ASP A 19 -3.69 -10.03 -12.08
CA ASP A 19 -4.98 -9.34 -11.89
C ASP A 19 -5.55 -9.56 -10.48
N HIS A 20 -5.42 -10.78 -9.96
CA HIS A 20 -5.93 -11.10 -8.62
C HIS A 20 -5.10 -10.39 -7.54
N PHE A 21 -3.79 -10.25 -7.76
CA PHE A 21 -2.91 -9.51 -6.85
C PHE A 21 -3.27 -8.03 -6.84
N GLU A 22 -3.47 -7.43 -8.02
CA GLU A 22 -3.94 -6.05 -8.15
C GLU A 22 -5.27 -5.84 -7.43
N GLN A 23 -6.25 -6.70 -7.68
CA GLN A 23 -7.55 -6.64 -7.03
C GLN A 23 -7.44 -6.78 -5.51
N THR A 24 -6.55 -7.65 -5.02
CA THR A 24 -6.30 -7.81 -3.58
C THR A 24 -5.76 -6.53 -2.96
N ILE A 25 -4.79 -5.85 -3.61
CA ILE A 25 -4.25 -4.57 -3.14
C ILE A 25 -5.35 -3.51 -3.10
N VAL A 26 -6.14 -3.39 -4.18
CA VAL A 26 -7.24 -2.41 -4.25
C VAL A 26 -8.28 -2.67 -3.15
N ASN A 27 -8.68 -3.92 -2.94
CA ASN A 27 -9.61 -4.30 -1.87
C ASN A 27 -9.05 -3.96 -0.49
N LEU A 28 -7.77 -4.26 -0.23
CA LEU A 28 -7.13 -3.89 1.04
C LEU A 28 -7.12 -2.38 1.27
N ILE A 29 -6.86 -1.58 0.23
CA ILE A 29 -6.92 -0.11 0.32
C ILE A 29 -8.36 0.34 0.63
N CYS A 30 -9.35 -0.22 -0.05
CA CYS A 30 -10.77 0.08 0.19
C CYS A 30 -11.19 -0.24 1.63
N ASP A 31 -10.85 -1.43 2.11
CA ASP A 31 -11.30 -1.95 3.40
C ASP A 31 -10.58 -1.30 4.59
N ARG A 32 -9.29 -0.99 4.40
CA ARG A 32 -8.44 -0.46 5.49
C ARG A 32 -8.36 1.05 5.50
N ILE A 33 -8.38 1.74 4.37
CA ILE A 33 -8.14 3.19 4.30
C ILE A 33 -9.38 3.91 3.77
N GLY A 34 -10.01 3.36 2.74
CA GLY A 34 -11.24 3.85 2.15
C GLY A 34 -11.15 3.94 0.62
N ALA A 35 -12.27 3.64 -0.03
CA ALA A 35 -12.37 3.60 -1.49
C ALA A 35 -12.02 4.94 -2.18
N SER A 36 -12.13 6.08 -1.48
CA SER A 36 -11.77 7.38 -2.05
C SER A 36 -10.27 7.56 -2.35
N PHE A 37 -9.41 6.71 -1.77
CA PHE A 37 -7.95 6.80 -1.96
C PHE A 37 -7.44 5.93 -3.10
N THR A 38 -8.24 4.99 -3.63
CA THR A 38 -7.82 4.09 -4.72
C THR A 38 -7.44 4.87 -5.98
N GLN A 39 -8.14 5.97 -6.30
CA GLN A 39 -7.81 6.86 -7.42
C GLN A 39 -6.42 7.52 -7.32
N LEU A 40 -5.85 7.58 -6.11
CA LEU A 40 -4.52 8.14 -5.87
C LEU A 40 -3.42 7.07 -5.95
N VAL A 41 -3.80 5.80 -6.02
CA VAL A 41 -2.88 4.67 -6.08
C VAL A 41 -2.92 4.08 -7.48
N LYS A 42 -1.77 4.08 -8.15
CA LYS A 42 -1.61 3.44 -9.45
C LYS A 42 -0.70 2.23 -9.29
N ILE A 43 -1.23 1.05 -9.59
CA ILE A 43 -0.50 -0.21 -9.56
C ILE A 43 -0.01 -0.51 -10.97
N ARG A 44 1.23 -0.96 -11.10
CA ARG A 44 1.86 -1.34 -12.37
C ARG A 44 2.68 -2.59 -12.16
N PHE A 45 2.71 -3.42 -13.19
CA PHE A 45 3.53 -4.62 -13.21
C PHE A 45 4.59 -4.45 -14.30
N GLU A 46 5.84 -4.64 -13.92
CA GLU A 46 7.00 -4.55 -14.80
C GLU A 46 7.73 -5.89 -14.74
N ASN A 47 8.19 -6.39 -15.89
CA ASN A 47 9.05 -7.57 -15.91
C ASN A 47 10.50 -7.11 -16.04
N ILE A 48 11.30 -7.34 -15.00
CA ILE A 48 12.70 -6.93 -14.93
C ILE A 48 13.55 -8.19 -14.78
N GLU A 49 14.42 -8.45 -15.76
CA GLU A 49 15.30 -9.63 -15.77
C GLU A 49 14.54 -10.97 -15.64
N GLY A 50 13.36 -11.06 -16.26
CA GLY A 50 12.51 -12.26 -16.21
C GLY A 50 11.70 -12.41 -14.93
N LYS A 51 11.73 -11.42 -14.03
CA LYS A 51 10.98 -11.40 -12.78
C LYS A 51 9.88 -10.35 -12.83
N ASP A 52 8.68 -10.74 -12.45
CA ASP A 52 7.57 -9.79 -12.31
C ASP A 52 7.74 -8.96 -11.05
N VAL A 53 7.61 -7.64 -11.17
CA VAL A 53 7.76 -6.66 -10.09
C VAL A 53 6.50 -5.80 -10.06
N CYS A 54 5.92 -5.63 -8.86
CA CYS A 54 4.79 -4.72 -8.64
C CYS A 54 5.32 -3.36 -8.21
N ALA A 55 5.07 -2.34 -9.02
CA ALA A 55 5.31 -0.95 -8.67
C ALA A 55 3.98 -0.30 -8.27
N VAL A 56 3.96 0.33 -7.08
CA VAL A 56 2.79 1.05 -6.57
C VAL A 56 3.14 2.53 -6.45
N ASP A 57 2.56 3.34 -7.31
CA ASP A 57 2.72 4.79 -7.30
C ASP A 57 1.57 5.44 -6.53
N VAL A 58 1.89 6.17 -5.47
CA VAL A 58 0.90 6.82 -4.61
C VAL A 58 1.03 8.34 -4.73
N ARG A 59 -0.05 9.00 -5.15
CA ARG A 59 -0.15 10.46 -5.19
C ARG A 59 -0.52 11.03 -3.83
N LYS A 60 -0.04 12.24 -3.54
CA LYS A 60 -0.41 12.97 -2.32
C LYS A 60 -1.91 13.24 -2.32
N SER A 61 -2.58 12.85 -1.25
CA SER A 61 -3.98 13.16 -1.02
C SER A 61 -4.14 14.55 -0.40
N ALA A 62 -5.20 15.27 -0.79
CA ALA A 62 -5.65 16.47 -0.09
C ALA A 62 -6.35 16.14 1.25
N LYS A 63 -6.91 14.92 1.36
CA LYS A 63 -7.56 14.41 2.57
C LYS A 63 -6.59 13.53 3.37
N ARG A 64 -6.72 13.53 4.69
CA ARG A 64 -5.93 12.66 5.58
C ARG A 64 -6.36 11.20 5.38
N ALA A 65 -5.39 10.32 5.13
CA ALA A 65 -5.61 8.89 5.00
C ALA A 65 -5.35 8.20 6.34
N PHE A 66 -6.41 7.72 7.00
CA PHE A 66 -6.30 6.91 8.21
C PHE A 66 -6.45 5.44 7.84
N MET A 67 -5.62 4.58 8.42
CA MET A 67 -5.69 3.14 8.24
C MET A 67 -6.42 2.50 9.43
N LYS A 68 -7.37 1.62 9.15
CA LYS A 68 -8.08 0.81 10.13
C LYS A 68 -7.18 -0.35 10.57
N GLY A 69 -6.48 -0.15 11.69
CA GLY A 69 -5.70 -1.16 12.38
C GLY A 69 -6.57 -2.25 13.00
N LYS A 70 -5.96 -3.14 13.79
CA LYS A 70 -6.70 -4.21 14.49
C LYS A 70 -7.58 -3.66 15.62
N GLU A 71 -7.10 -2.65 16.33
CA GLU A 71 -7.76 -2.12 17.53
C GLU A 71 -8.08 -0.62 17.44
N LYS A 72 -7.28 0.14 16.69
CA LYS A 72 -7.43 1.60 16.55
C LYS A 72 -7.23 2.07 15.12
N LEU A 73 -7.66 3.31 14.85
CA LEU A 73 -7.26 4.04 13.64
C LEU A 73 -5.79 4.43 13.78
N GLU A 74 -5.01 4.15 12.74
CA GLU A 74 -3.58 4.38 12.68
C GLU A 74 -3.30 5.44 11.60
N PHE A 75 -2.41 6.38 11.91
CA PHE A 75 -1.99 7.41 10.97
C PHE A 75 -0.49 7.33 10.79
N TYR A 76 -0.04 7.29 9.54
CA TYR A 76 1.37 7.11 9.22
C TYR A 76 1.91 8.32 8.49
N VAL A 77 3.10 8.77 8.91
CA VAL A 77 3.87 9.80 8.22
C VAL A 77 5.25 9.27 7.87
N ARG A 78 5.77 9.74 6.74
CA ARG A 78 7.15 9.41 6.34
C ARG A 78 8.11 10.41 6.97
N ALA A 79 8.99 9.93 7.83
CA ALA A 79 10.07 10.70 8.43
C ALA A 79 11.41 10.25 7.80
N GLY A 80 11.77 10.87 6.68
CA GLY A 80 12.96 10.50 5.90
C GLY A 80 12.82 9.12 5.26
N ASN A 81 13.64 8.16 5.69
CA ASN A 81 13.62 6.79 5.17
C ASN A 81 12.78 5.81 6.01
N THR A 82 12.07 6.29 7.03
CA THR A 82 11.22 5.46 7.89
C THR A 82 9.78 5.93 7.89
N SER A 83 8.85 4.98 8.07
CA SER A 83 7.44 5.25 8.31
C SER A 83 7.21 5.26 9.82
N LYS A 84 6.68 6.37 10.35
CA LYS A 84 6.30 6.49 11.75
C LYS A 84 4.78 6.46 11.87
N SER A 85 4.27 5.65 12.80
CA SER A 85 2.89 5.75 13.25
C SER A 85 2.79 6.92 14.23
N LEU A 86 1.80 7.80 14.03
CA LEU A 86 1.47 8.87 14.95
C LEU A 86 0.27 8.45 15.78
N GLU A 87 0.35 8.69 17.09
CA GLU A 87 -0.77 8.48 17.98
C GLU A 87 -1.71 9.70 17.97
N VAL A 88 -2.93 9.54 18.50
CA VAL A 88 -3.96 10.60 18.51
C VAL A 88 -3.46 11.95 19.03
N PRO A 89 -2.63 12.05 20.09
CA PRO A 89 -2.08 13.33 20.53
C PRO A 89 -1.14 13.97 19.49
N ASP A 90 -0.26 13.17 18.88
CA ASP A 90 0.71 13.65 17.89
C ASP A 90 0.04 14.04 16.55
N ILE A 91 -1.12 13.44 16.25
CA ILE A 91 -1.92 13.82 15.07
C ILE A 91 -2.38 15.28 15.20
N TYR A 92 -2.83 15.73 16.38
CA TYR A 92 -3.28 17.11 16.58
C TYR A 92 -2.14 18.12 16.44
N ASP A 93 -0.93 17.78 16.85
CA ASP A 93 0.24 18.66 16.73
C ASP A 93 0.80 18.70 15.30
N TYR A 94 0.63 17.60 14.54
CA TYR A 94 0.97 17.52 13.13
C TYR A 94 -0.02 18.25 12.20
N MET A 95 -1.16 18.70 12.72
CA MET A 95 -2.22 19.40 11.96
C MET A 95 -1.97 20.89 11.82
#